data_AF-A0A9D6VME7-F1
#
_entry.id   AF-A0A9D6VME7-F1
#
_cell.length_a   1.000
_cell.length_b   1.000
_cell.length_c   1.000
_cell.angle_alpha   90.00
_cell.angle_beta   90.00
_cell.angle_gamma   90.00
#
_symmetry.space_group_name_H-M   'P 1'
#
loop_
_entity.id
_entity.type
_entity.pdbx_description
1 polymer ?
#
loop_
_entity_poly.entity_id
_entity_poly.type
_entity_poly.pdbx_seq_one_letter_code
_entity_poly.pdbx_strand_id
1 'polypeptide(L)'
;MFRQKITLIDWYSRYVLDWELSITLEADFCIDTLSRVLAAEKCNIFNTDQDSQFTSKNFTGLLKQNDIKISMDGKGRALDKVHSLFNEWKYAR
;
A
#
# COMPACT_ATOMS: atom_id res chain seq x y z
N MET A 1 -16.83 -5.15 15.08
CA MET A 1 -16.64 -5.39 13.63
C MET A 1 -15.49 -4.51 13.17
N PHE A 2 -14.34 -5.08 12.88
CA PHE A 2 -13.17 -4.32 12.42
C PHE A 2 -13.33 -4.05 10.92
N ARG A 3 -13.26 -2.79 10.50
CA ARG A 3 -13.26 -2.40 9.08
C ARG A 3 -11.84 -2.01 8.69
N GLN A 4 -11.32 -2.63 7.64
CA GLN A 4 -10.02 -2.34 7.08
C GLN A 4 -10.18 -1.66 5.72
N LYS A 5 -9.33 -0.70 5.40
CA LYS A 5 -9.36 0.04 4.14
C LYS A 5 -7.95 0.10 3.56
N ILE A 6 -7.81 -0.25 2.29
CA ILE A 6 -6.62 0.04 1.49
C ILE A 6 -6.90 1.24 0.59
N THR A 7 -5.93 2.13 0.39
CA THR A 7 -6.07 3.30 -0.49
C THR A 7 -4.75 3.56 -1.18
N LEU A 8 -4.60 3.25 -2.45
CA LEU A 8 -3.36 3.50 -3.18
C LEU A 8 -3.33 4.93 -3.68
N ILE A 9 -2.30 5.70 -3.32
CA ILE A 9 -2.19 7.13 -3.66
C ILE A 9 -0.87 7.39 -4.36
N ASP A 10 -0.90 8.08 -5.50
CA ASP A 10 0.29 8.70 -6.09
C ASP A 10 0.77 9.87 -5.21
N TRP A 11 1.96 9.72 -4.67
CA TRP A 11 2.58 10.70 -3.78
C TRP A 11 2.89 12.01 -4.48
N TYR A 12 3.23 11.99 -5.77
CA TYR A 12 3.56 13.22 -6.51
C TYR A 12 2.30 14.05 -6.77
N SER A 13 1.27 13.43 -7.37
CA SER A 13 0.04 14.15 -7.75
C SER A 13 -1.01 14.25 -6.63
N ARG A 14 -0.87 13.46 -5.56
CA ARG A 14 -1.88 13.27 -4.49
C ARG A 14 -3.17 12.62 -4.96
N TYR A 15 -3.21 12.05 -6.17
CA TYR A 15 -4.38 11.33 -6.65
C TYR A 15 -4.50 9.95 -6.01
N VAL A 16 -5.72 9.59 -5.61
CA VAL A 16 -6.08 8.22 -5.25
C VAL A 16 -6.19 7.43 -6.55
N LEU A 17 -5.34 6.41 -6.70
CA LEU A 17 -5.32 5.49 -7.84
C LEU A 17 -6.43 4.44 -7.73
N ASP A 18 -6.57 3.85 -6.54
CA ASP A 18 -7.60 2.86 -6.24
C ASP A 18 -7.79 2.72 -4.73
N TRP A 19 -8.90 2.16 -4.30
CA TRP A 19 -9.16 1.88 -2.88
C TRP A 19 -10.17 0.75 -2.73
N GLU A 20 -10.11 0.08 -1.59
CA GLU A 20 -11.06 -0.98 -1.25
C GLU A 20 -11.29 -1.03 0.26
N LEU A 21 -12.52 -1.39 0.65
CA LEU A 21 -12.95 -1.50 2.04
C LEU A 21 -13.37 -2.94 2.31
N SER A 22 -12.69 -3.59 3.26
CA SER A 22 -13.04 -4.91 3.72
C SER A 22 -13.57 -4.90 5.15
N ILE A 23 -14.51 -5.80 5.41
CA ILE A 23 -15.03 -6.10 6.74
C ILE A 23 -14.28 -7.27 7.41
N THR A 24 -13.35 -7.89 6.68
CA THR A 24 -12.50 -9.00 7.13
C THR A 24 -11.04 -8.57 7.20
N LEU A 25 -10.24 -9.30 7.98
CA LEU A 25 -8.82 -9.01 8.16
C LEU A 25 -7.92 -9.61 7.05
N GLU A 26 -8.50 -9.96 5.90
CA GLU A 26 -7.81 -10.76 4.89
C GLU A 26 -6.83 -9.93 4.06
N ALA A 27 -5.67 -10.49 3.73
CA ALA A 27 -4.67 -9.80 2.90
C ALA A 27 -5.01 -9.81 1.40
N ASP A 28 -5.97 -10.64 0.98
CA ASP A 28 -6.27 -10.89 -0.43
C ASP A 28 -6.81 -9.64 -1.15
N PHE A 29 -7.70 -8.88 -0.51
CA PHE A 29 -8.24 -7.64 -1.11
C PHE A 29 -7.14 -6.59 -1.35
N CYS A 30 -6.10 -6.56 -0.49
CA CYS A 30 -4.96 -5.67 -0.68
C CYS A 30 -4.16 -6.04 -1.94
N ILE A 31 -4.04 -7.33 -2.23
CA ILE A 31 -3.34 -7.85 -3.41
C ILE A 31 -4.15 -7.55 -4.67
N ASP A 32 -5.45 -7.76 -4.63
CA ASP A 32 -6.34 -7.48 -5.76
C ASP A 32 -6.32 -5.99 -6.12
N THR A 33 -6.45 -5.11 -5.13
CA THR A 33 -6.36 -3.66 -5.34
C THR A 33 -4.97 -3.24 -5.85
N LEU A 34 -3.88 -3.82 -5.33
CA LEU A 34 -2.55 -3.56 -5.85
C LEU A 34 -2.38 -4.02 -7.30
N SER A 35 -2.87 -5.21 -7.63
CA SER A 35 -2.82 -5.77 -8.99
C SER A 35 -3.54 -4.88 -10.00
N ARG A 36 -4.73 -4.37 -9.64
CA ARG A 36 -5.49 -3.42 -10.47
C ARG A 36 -4.70 -2.16 -10.77
N VAL A 37 -4.03 -1.57 -9.78
CA VAL A 37 -3.21 -0.37 -9.97
C VAL A 37 -1.97 -0.66 -10.80
N LEU A 38 -1.25 -1.75 -10.55
CA LEU A 38 -0.05 -2.09 -11.31
C LEU A 38 -0.34 -2.44 -12.78
N ALA A 39 -1.57 -2.87 -13.09
CA ALA A 39 -2.01 -3.05 -14.47
C ALA A 39 -2.19 -1.73 -15.23
N ALA A 40 -2.46 -0.62 -14.54
CA ALA A 40 -2.73 0.69 -15.13
C ALA A 40 -1.54 1.67 -15.01
N GLU A 41 -0.75 1.56 -13.94
CA GLU A 41 0.26 2.55 -13.54
C GLU A 41 1.64 1.91 -13.37
N LYS A 42 2.70 2.68 -13.67
CA LYS A 42 4.09 2.25 -13.49
C LYS A 42 4.68 2.82 -12.21
N CYS A 43 4.92 1.97 -11.22
CA CYS A 43 5.54 2.33 -9.97
C CYS A 43 7.04 1.99 -9.96
N ASN A 44 7.90 2.88 -9.45
CA ASN A 44 9.31 2.60 -9.22
C ASN A 44 9.60 2.32 -7.75
N ILE A 45 8.95 3.04 -6.84
CA ILE A 45 9.09 2.88 -5.39
C ILE A 45 7.71 2.84 -4.75
N PHE A 46 7.49 1.81 -3.93
CA PHE A 46 6.24 1.59 -3.22
C PHE A 46 6.48 1.59 -1.72
N ASN A 47 5.85 2.53 -1.00
CA ASN A 47 6.02 2.70 0.44
C ASN A 47 4.81 2.18 1.22
N THR A 48 5.09 1.40 2.26
CA THR A 48 4.07 0.68 3.04
C THR A 48 4.30 0.79 4.53
N ASP A 49 3.26 0.60 5.34
CA ASP A 49 3.44 0.29 6.76
C ASP A 49 3.99 -1.14 6.95
N GLN A 50 4.49 -1.45 8.14
CA GLN A 50 5.03 -2.78 8.50
C GLN A 50 3.99 -3.74 9.09
N ASP A 51 2.71 -3.55 8.75
CA ASP A 51 1.65 -4.42 9.26
C ASP A 51 1.68 -5.82 8.58
N SER A 52 1.07 -6.81 9.25
CA SER A 52 1.17 -8.22 8.88
C SER A 52 0.68 -8.52 7.46
N GLN A 53 -0.36 -7.83 7.00
CA GLN A 53 -0.92 -7.98 5.66
C GLN A 53 0.05 -7.54 4.53
N PHE A 54 0.95 -6.58 4.82
CA PHE A 54 1.87 -5.98 3.84
C PHE A 54 3.28 -6.56 3.88
N THR A 55 3.58 -7.27 4.97
CA THR A 55 4.78 -8.11 5.09
C THR A 55 4.55 -9.53 4.53
N SER A 56 3.35 -9.81 4.00
CA SER A 56 3.04 -11.10 3.39
C SER A 56 3.90 -11.37 2.14
N LYS A 57 4.20 -12.65 1.91
CA LYS A 57 5.00 -13.08 0.74
C LYS A 57 4.29 -12.79 -0.58
N ASN A 58 2.97 -12.87 -0.60
CA ASN A 58 2.17 -12.61 -1.79
C ASN A 58 2.25 -11.13 -2.18
N PHE A 59 2.07 -10.23 -1.21
CA PHE A 59 2.14 -8.78 -1.44
C PHE A 59 3.53 -8.32 -1.88
N THR A 60 4.56 -8.69 -1.11
CA THR A 60 5.95 -8.34 -1.46
C THR A 60 6.44 -9.03 -2.73
N GLY A 61 5.92 -10.22 -3.03
CA GLY A 61 6.17 -10.96 -4.26
C GLY A 61 5.65 -10.23 -5.49
N LEU A 62 4.42 -9.72 -5.44
CA LEU A 62 3.81 -8.97 -6.55
C LEU A 62 4.61 -7.70 -6.89
N LEU A 63 5.08 -6.97 -5.88
CA LEU A 63 5.92 -5.78 -6.08
C LEU A 63 7.27 -6.15 -6.71
N LYS A 64 7.93 -7.21 -6.22
CA LYS A 64 9.21 -7.68 -6.78
C LYS A 64 9.08 -8.19 -8.22
N GLN A 65 7.97 -8.84 -8.56
CA GLN A 65 7.72 -9.31 -9.94
C GLN A 65 7.58 -8.16 -10.94
N ASN A 66 7.23 -6.96 -10.47
CA ASN A 66 7.12 -5.75 -11.28
C ASN A 66 8.38 -4.85 -11.16
N ASP A 67 9.49 -5.37 -10.61
CA ASP A 67 10.74 -4.65 -10.38
C ASP A 67 10.60 -3.37 -9.51
N ILE A 68 9.62 -3.37 -8.60
CA ILE A 68 9.30 -2.22 -7.75
C ILE A 68 10.14 -2.28 -6.47
N LYS A 69 10.80 -1.18 -6.11
CA LYS A 69 11.52 -1.05 -4.85
C LYS A 69 10.54 -0.87 -3.69
N ILE A 70 10.68 -1.69 -2.66
CA ILE A 70 9.82 -1.64 -1.48
C ILE A 70 10.51 -0.80 -0.40
N SER A 71 9.81 0.22 0.09
CA SER A 71 10.19 1.01 1.27
C SER A 71 9.14 0.79 2.36
N MET A 72 9.55 0.76 3.63
CA MET A 72 8.62 0.57 4.75
C MET A 72 8.87 1.60 5.84
N ASP A 73 7.81 2.18 6.38
CA ASP A 73 7.90 3.15 7.48
C ASP A 73 8.42 2.48 8.77
N GLY A 74 9.13 3.24 9.62
CA GLY A 74 9.72 2.71 10.85
C GLY A 74 8.66 2.39 11.92
N LYS A 75 8.79 1.24 12.59
CA LYS A 75 7.92 0.89 13.73
C LYS A 75 8.00 1.94 14.84
N GLY A 76 6.84 2.44 15.28
CA GLY A 76 6.71 3.24 16.50
C GLY A 76 7.03 4.74 16.38
N ARG A 77 7.27 5.26 15.17
CA ARG A 77 7.48 6.70 14.97
C ARG A 77 6.23 7.37 14.44
N ALA A 78 5.44 7.97 15.34
CA ALA A 78 4.24 8.72 14.98
C ALA A 78 4.55 9.88 14.01
N LEU A 79 5.76 10.46 14.05
CA LEU A 79 6.16 11.55 13.15
C LEU A 79 6.36 11.10 11.69
N ASP A 80 6.76 9.84 11.44
CA ASP A 80 6.75 9.25 10.09
C ASP A 80 5.28 9.14 9.57
N LYS A 81 4.33 9.01 10.52
CA LYS A 81 2.88 9.00 10.30
C LYS A 81 2.20 10.38 10.31
N VAL A 82 2.84 11.47 10.76
CA VAL A 82 2.18 12.81 10.83
C VAL A 82 1.95 13.41 9.44
N HIS A 83 2.77 13.04 8.45
CA HIS A 83 2.47 13.30 7.03
C HIS A 83 1.40 12.35 6.45
N SER A 84 0.83 11.47 7.28
CA SER A 84 -0.06 10.36 6.96
C SER A 84 -1.29 10.39 7.89
N LEU A 85 -1.95 11.55 8.00
CA LEU A 85 -3.24 11.69 8.71
C LEU A 85 -4.39 10.89 8.07
N PHE A 86 -4.14 10.21 6.95
CA PHE A 86 -5.06 9.28 6.32
C PHE A 86 -4.32 7.97 6.06
N ASN A 87 -4.67 6.90 6.79
CA ASN A 87 -4.31 5.52 6.44
C ASN A 87 -4.68 5.28 4.96
N GLU A 88 -3.82 4.85 4.04
CA GLU A 88 -2.45 4.34 4.02
C GLU A 88 -1.93 4.50 2.56
N TRP A 89 -0.67 4.10 2.25
CA TRP A 89 -0.01 3.95 0.93
C TRP A 89 0.50 5.22 0.21
N LYS A 90 1.81 5.17 -0.14
CA LYS A 90 2.48 6.21 -0.92
C LYS A 90 3.18 5.54 -2.11
N TYR A 91 2.67 5.78 -3.31
CA TYR A 91 3.32 5.48 -4.59
C TYR A 91 4.27 6.62 -4.91
N ALA A 92 5.55 6.36 -5.17
CA ALA A 92 6.47 7.38 -5.62
C ALA A 92 6.96 7.02 -7.04
N ARG A 93 6.74 7.96 -7.96
CA ARG A 93 7.22 7.90 -9.34
C ARG A 93 8.74 8.00 -9.37
#